data_AF-A0A218PKE2-F1
#
_entry.id   AF-A0A218PKE2-F1
#
_cell.length_a   1.000
_cell.length_b   1.000
_cell.length_c   1.000
_cell.angle_alpha   90.00
_cell.angle_beta   90.00
_cell.angle_gamma   90.00
#
_symmetry.space_group_name_H-M   'P 1'
#
loop_
_entity.id
_entity.type
_entity.pdbx_description
1 polymer ?
#
loop_
_entity_poly.entity_id
_entity_poly.type
_entity_poly.pdbx_seq_one_letter_code
_entity_poly.pdbx_strand_id
1 'polypeptide(L)'
;MVRRLEEPHPLSKSTSEPADESDTRMPPDPFAAVLPALAALGAITSIAAINWSGEGKLATRTRTKRKTSAALRDLETCCMGLVEIFRRFQRHPRVFAGEGGQASAPLKFGVHGQRIRADAQRLYLQLMNDIASMLVLAAQNAFDVMTSIEDGDIDAPEEIFFAFGEQQDRLNTVLQTRVTLRTAVDTGADIAERLVALVAELKTYQKPA
;
A
#
# COMPACT_ATOMS: atom_id res chain seq x y z
N MET A 1 65.92 32.53 22.45
CA MET A 1 66.01 31.06 22.59
C MET A 1 65.00 30.64 23.66
N VAL A 2 63.85 30.10 23.23
CA VAL A 2 62.92 29.12 23.85
C VAL A 2 62.77 29.13 25.40
N ARG A 3 61.59 29.23 26.04
CA ARG A 3 60.35 28.44 25.89
C ARG A 3 59.14 29.18 26.50
N ARG A 4 58.00 29.19 25.77
CA ARG A 4 56.66 29.38 26.34
C ARG A 4 56.30 28.12 27.14
N LEU A 5 55.80 28.28 28.36
CA LEU A 5 55.14 27.23 29.12
C LEU A 5 53.63 27.35 28.87
N GLU A 6 53.02 26.25 28.47
CA GLU A 6 51.63 26.12 28.03
C GLU A 6 50.63 26.25 29.18
N GLU A 7 49.51 26.92 28.92
CA GLU A 7 48.33 26.98 29.80
C GLU A 7 47.53 25.65 29.73
N PRO A 8 46.90 25.21 30.84
CA PRO A 8 46.07 24.02 30.83
C PRO A 8 44.72 24.29 30.15
N HIS A 9 44.47 23.61 29.04
CA HIS A 9 43.19 23.61 28.33
C HIS A 9 42.06 22.97 29.17
N PRO A 10 40.87 23.58 29.30
CA PRO A 10 39.75 22.95 29.98
C PRO A 10 38.99 21.99 29.04
N LEU A 11 38.82 20.74 29.51
CA LEU A 11 37.78 19.75 29.22
C LEU A 11 36.96 19.89 27.91
N SER A 12 37.17 18.96 26.98
CA SER A 12 36.04 18.35 26.27
C SER A 12 35.89 16.91 26.76
N LYS A 13 35.04 16.71 27.77
CA LYS A 13 34.40 15.40 27.93
C LYS A 13 33.51 15.24 26.70
N SER A 14 33.98 14.52 25.69
CA SER A 14 33.08 13.93 24.71
C SER A 14 32.17 12.99 25.50
N THR A 15 30.99 13.47 25.88
CA THR A 15 29.84 12.59 26.12
C THR A 15 29.58 11.87 24.80
N SER A 16 30.33 10.80 24.57
CA SER A 16 29.90 9.75 23.67
C SER A 16 28.66 9.18 24.34
N GLU A 17 27.49 9.63 23.89
CA GLU A 17 26.28 8.83 24.06
C GLU A 17 26.63 7.40 23.63
N PRO A 18 26.26 6.37 24.42
CA PRO A 18 26.56 5.01 24.04
C PRO A 18 25.98 4.79 22.65
N ALA A 19 26.83 4.44 21.69
CA ALA A 19 26.39 4.07 20.36
C ALA A 19 25.38 2.93 20.53
N ASP A 20 24.11 3.23 20.27
CA ASP A 20 23.00 2.29 20.39
C ASP A 20 23.26 1.18 19.36
N GLU A 21 23.82 0.05 19.78
CA GLU A 21 24.11 -1.12 18.94
C GLU A 21 22.85 -1.71 18.28
N SER A 22 21.67 -1.16 18.59
CA SER A 22 20.38 -1.46 17.96
C SER A 22 20.05 -0.58 16.74
N ASP A 23 20.95 0.33 16.34
CA ASP A 23 20.76 1.22 15.18
C ASP A 23 21.07 0.49 13.87
N THR A 24 20.08 0.42 12.98
CA THR A 24 20.25 -0.21 11.66
C THR A 24 21.31 0.52 10.85
N ARG A 25 22.28 -0.22 10.28
CA ARG A 25 23.38 0.37 9.46
C ARG A 25 22.86 1.14 8.24
N MET A 26 21.69 0.76 7.70
CA MET A 26 21.03 1.45 6.59
C MET A 26 19.52 1.50 6.83
N PRO A 27 18.90 2.68 6.69
CA PRO A 27 17.46 2.84 6.86
C PRO A 27 16.68 2.17 5.71
N PRO A 28 15.49 1.58 5.99
CA PRO A 28 14.65 1.06 4.92
C PRO A 28 14.09 2.20 4.07
N ASP A 29 13.87 1.93 2.79
CA ASP A 29 13.16 2.85 1.90
C ASP A 29 11.65 2.69 2.13
N PRO A 30 10.95 3.69 2.67
CA PRO A 30 9.52 3.58 2.92
C PRO A 30 8.70 3.40 1.63
N PHE A 31 9.22 3.87 0.49
CA PHE A 31 8.56 3.68 -0.79
C PHE A 31 8.54 2.22 -1.24
N ALA A 32 9.53 1.42 -0.83
CA ALA A 32 9.55 -0.02 -1.08
C ALA A 32 8.39 -0.76 -0.38
N ALA A 33 7.79 -0.18 0.67
CA ALA A 33 6.60 -0.69 1.33
C ALA A 33 5.31 -0.09 0.76
N VAL A 34 5.28 1.23 0.56
CA VAL A 34 4.07 1.95 0.12
C VAL A 34 3.71 1.60 -1.34
N LEU A 35 4.68 1.47 -2.24
CA LEU A 35 4.40 1.20 -3.65
C LEU A 35 3.70 -0.15 -3.87
N PRO A 36 4.15 -1.29 -3.29
CA PRO A 36 3.42 -2.54 -3.39
C PRO A 36 2.01 -2.49 -2.76
N ALA A 37 1.81 -1.72 -1.69
CA ALA A 37 0.47 -1.53 -1.10
C ALA A 37 -0.46 -0.73 -2.04
N LEU A 38 0.05 0.32 -2.69
CA LEU A 38 -0.68 1.05 -3.75
C LEU A 38 -0.97 0.15 -4.95
N ALA A 39 -0.03 -0.71 -5.34
CA ALA A 39 -0.22 -1.67 -6.43
C ALA A 39 -1.33 -2.69 -6.09
N ALA A 40 -1.42 -3.13 -4.84
CA ALA A 40 -2.50 -4.01 -4.38
C ALA A 40 -3.88 -3.34 -4.49
N LEU A 41 -4.00 -2.05 -4.14
CA LEU A 41 -5.21 -1.27 -4.41
C LEU A 41 -5.48 -1.17 -5.91
N GLY A 42 -4.43 -0.91 -6.71
CA GLY A 42 -4.51 -0.85 -8.17
C GLY A 42 -5.13 -2.10 -8.78
N ALA A 43 -4.70 -3.27 -8.31
CA ALA A 43 -5.24 -4.56 -8.74
C ALA A 43 -6.73 -4.75 -8.43
N ILE A 44 -7.25 -4.14 -7.36
CA ILE A 44 -8.68 -4.17 -7.04
C ILE A 44 -9.44 -3.14 -7.88
N THR A 45 -8.91 -1.93 -8.01
CA THR A 45 -9.53 -0.87 -8.83
C THR A 45 -9.64 -1.22 -10.31
N SER A 46 -8.84 -2.17 -10.81
CA SER A 46 -8.91 -2.62 -12.20
C SER A 46 -10.21 -3.36 -12.56
N ILE A 47 -11.06 -3.69 -11.58
CA ILE A 47 -12.44 -4.16 -11.84
C ILE A 47 -13.20 -3.17 -12.73
N ALA A 48 -12.87 -1.87 -12.68
CA ALA A 48 -13.42 -0.85 -13.56
C ALA A 48 -13.28 -1.16 -15.06
N ALA A 49 -12.26 -1.93 -15.45
CA ALA A 49 -11.98 -2.25 -16.84
C ALA A 49 -13.02 -3.20 -17.47
N ILE A 50 -13.84 -3.89 -16.68
CA ILE A 50 -14.84 -4.84 -17.18
C ILE A 50 -15.87 -4.16 -18.10
N ASN A 51 -16.24 -2.91 -17.83
CA ASN A 51 -17.22 -2.19 -18.65
C ASN A 51 -16.75 -2.06 -20.12
N TRP A 52 -15.44 -2.15 -20.38
CA TRP A 52 -14.87 -1.93 -21.73
C TRP A 52 -14.41 -3.21 -22.42
N SER A 53 -14.24 -4.33 -21.69
CA SER A 53 -13.72 -5.60 -22.26
C SER A 53 -14.79 -6.66 -22.57
N GLY A 54 -16.00 -6.51 -22.02
CA GLY A 54 -17.06 -7.53 -22.05
C GLY A 54 -18.02 -7.47 -23.24
N GLU A 55 -18.07 -6.38 -24.01
CA GLU A 55 -18.94 -6.28 -25.19
C GLU A 55 -18.46 -7.23 -26.30
N GLY A 56 -19.04 -8.43 -26.37
CA GLY A 56 -18.97 -9.32 -27.54
C GLY A 56 -18.15 -10.61 -27.41
N LYS A 57 -17.61 -10.95 -26.24
CA LYS A 57 -16.90 -12.23 -26.04
C LYS A 57 -17.70 -13.18 -25.15
N LEU A 58 -18.55 -14.00 -25.77
CA LEU A 58 -19.10 -15.20 -25.13
C LEU A 58 -17.93 -16.07 -24.64
N ALA A 59 -17.80 -16.23 -23.32
CA ALA A 59 -16.66 -16.88 -22.69
C ALA A 59 -16.68 -18.41 -22.90
N THR A 60 -16.03 -18.88 -23.95
CA THR A 60 -15.65 -20.30 -24.09
C THR A 60 -14.35 -20.55 -23.32
N ARG A 61 -14.40 -20.64 -21.98
CA ARG A 61 -13.22 -21.05 -21.18
C ARG A 61 -13.56 -22.06 -20.09
N THR A 62 -13.02 -23.27 -20.25
CA THR A 62 -12.94 -24.33 -19.24
C THR A 62 -11.85 -23.99 -18.21
N ARG A 63 -12.15 -23.16 -17.21
CA ARG A 63 -11.28 -23.01 -16.03
C ARG A 63 -12.02 -23.50 -14.78
N THR A 64 -11.27 -24.06 -13.83
CA THR A 64 -11.79 -24.41 -12.50
C THR A 64 -12.30 -23.14 -11.81
N LYS A 65 -13.62 -22.95 -11.83
CA LYS A 65 -14.31 -21.77 -11.32
C LYS A 65 -14.28 -21.78 -9.79
N ARG A 66 -13.67 -20.76 -9.18
CA ARG A 66 -13.81 -20.52 -7.74
C ARG A 66 -15.24 -20.04 -7.49
N LYS A 67 -15.85 -20.45 -6.37
CA LYS A 67 -17.21 -20.02 -6.02
C LYS A 67 -17.24 -18.48 -5.89
N THR A 68 -18.13 -17.82 -6.63
CA THR A 68 -18.26 -16.35 -6.69
C THR A 68 -18.41 -15.69 -5.32
N SER A 69 -19.17 -16.31 -4.41
CA SER A 69 -19.32 -15.80 -3.04
C SER A 69 -18.04 -15.92 -2.22
N ALA A 70 -17.19 -16.92 -2.49
CA ALA A 70 -15.89 -17.03 -1.84
C ALA A 70 -14.91 -15.97 -2.38
N ALA A 71 -14.89 -15.76 -3.70
CA ALA A 71 -14.07 -14.71 -4.31
C ALA A 71 -14.42 -13.31 -3.81
N LEU A 72 -15.72 -12.97 -3.73
CA LEU A 72 -16.17 -11.68 -3.19
C LEU A 72 -15.84 -11.50 -1.71
N ARG A 73 -16.03 -12.53 -0.89
CA ARG A 73 -15.67 -12.50 0.54
C ARG A 73 -14.17 -12.30 0.75
N ASP A 74 -13.37 -12.99 -0.04
CA ASP A 74 -11.91 -12.88 0.05
C ASP A 74 -11.42 -11.52 -0.46
N LEU A 75 -12.05 -10.97 -1.51
CA LEU A 75 -11.76 -9.62 -2.00
C LEU A 75 -12.10 -8.56 -0.94
N GLU A 76 -13.24 -8.67 -0.27
CA GLU A 76 -13.62 -7.80 0.84
C GLU A 76 -12.61 -7.90 2.00
N THR A 77 -12.19 -9.12 2.32
CA THR A 77 -11.12 -9.38 3.31
C THR A 77 -9.82 -8.72 2.89
N CYS A 78 -9.49 -8.73 1.59
CA CYS A 78 -8.33 -8.04 1.08
C CYS A 78 -8.43 -6.52 1.25
N CYS A 79 -9.59 -5.93 0.95
CA CYS A 79 -9.80 -4.49 1.15
C CYS A 79 -9.62 -4.11 2.62
N MET A 80 -10.18 -4.89 3.55
CA MET A 80 -9.99 -4.68 5.00
C MET A 80 -8.53 -4.82 5.44
N GLY A 81 -7.81 -5.80 4.89
CA GLY A 81 -6.38 -5.97 5.12
C GLY A 81 -5.55 -4.77 4.67
N LEU A 82 -5.87 -4.22 3.48
CA LEU A 82 -5.24 -3.01 2.97
C LEU A 82 -5.55 -1.77 3.82
N VAL A 83 -6.79 -1.61 4.28
CA VAL A 83 -7.15 -0.54 5.24
C VAL A 83 -6.25 -0.58 6.47
N GLU A 84 -6.05 -1.76 7.06
CA GLU A 84 -5.19 -1.88 8.24
C GLU A 84 -3.71 -1.63 7.91
N ILE A 85 -3.22 -2.06 6.75
CA ILE A 85 -1.86 -1.73 6.28
C ILE A 85 -1.66 -0.21 6.19
N PHE A 86 -2.58 0.50 5.53
CA PHE A 86 -2.49 1.96 5.40
C PHE A 86 -2.63 2.68 6.75
N ARG A 87 -3.51 2.22 7.64
CA ARG A 87 -3.59 2.73 9.02
C ARG A 87 -2.30 2.50 9.79
N ARG A 88 -1.60 1.38 9.58
CA ARG A 88 -0.27 1.15 10.18
C ARG A 88 0.79 2.12 9.65
N PHE A 89 0.78 2.43 8.35
CA PHE A 89 1.64 3.49 7.82
C PHE A 89 1.40 4.84 8.52
N GLN A 90 0.12 5.20 8.70
CA GLN A 90 -0.28 6.45 9.38
C GLN A 90 0.10 6.49 10.87
N ARG A 91 -0.03 5.35 11.58
CA ARG A 91 0.37 5.23 13.00
C ARG A 91 1.89 5.25 13.20
N HIS A 92 2.67 4.89 12.18
CA HIS A 92 4.12 4.81 12.23
C HIS A 92 4.82 5.69 11.17
N PRO A 93 4.57 7.02 11.17
CA PRO A 93 5.04 7.92 10.13
C PRO A 93 6.58 8.01 10.06
N ARG A 94 7.27 7.82 11.19
CA ARG A 94 8.75 7.77 11.24
C ARG A 94 9.35 6.66 10.36
N VAL A 95 8.62 5.55 10.23
CA VAL A 95 9.07 4.38 9.49
C VAL A 95 8.57 4.44 8.03
N PHE A 96 7.37 4.96 7.80
CA PHE A 96 6.67 4.81 6.50
C PHE A 96 6.19 6.09 5.82
N ALA A 97 6.27 7.25 6.47
CA ALA A 97 5.85 8.55 5.91
C ALA A 97 6.97 9.62 5.89
N GLY A 98 8.12 9.32 6.50
CA GLY A 98 9.24 10.24 6.66
C GLY A 98 9.00 11.30 7.75
N GLU A 99 10.09 11.84 8.30
CA GLU A 99 10.09 13.05 9.14
C GLU A 99 11.09 14.08 8.56
N GLY A 100 10.84 15.37 8.82
CA GLY A 100 11.68 16.48 8.33
C GLY A 100 11.51 16.74 6.83
N GLY A 101 12.53 17.34 6.20
CA GLY A 101 12.49 17.74 4.77
C GLY A 101 12.28 16.58 3.77
N GLN A 102 12.46 15.32 4.20
CA GLN A 102 12.18 14.14 3.39
C GLN A 102 10.67 13.82 3.30
N ALA A 103 9.87 14.20 4.31
CA ALA A 103 8.42 13.99 4.28
C ALA A 103 7.73 14.87 3.21
N SER A 104 8.34 16.01 2.88
CA SER A 104 7.91 16.90 1.80
C SER A 104 8.49 16.52 0.43
N ALA A 105 9.34 15.49 0.35
CA ALA A 105 9.92 15.07 -0.92
C ALA A 105 8.88 14.31 -1.77
N PRO A 106 8.85 14.53 -3.10
CA PRO A 106 8.09 13.71 -4.03
C PRO A 106 8.42 12.22 -3.92
N LEU A 107 7.44 11.36 -4.16
CA LEU A 107 7.65 9.91 -4.25
C LEU A 107 8.80 9.55 -5.22
N LYS A 108 9.87 8.93 -4.69
CA LYS A 108 10.98 8.38 -5.47
C LYS A 108 11.72 7.30 -4.67
N PHE A 109 12.32 6.33 -5.37
CA PHE A 109 13.22 5.35 -4.77
C PHE A 109 14.53 6.00 -4.29
N GLY A 110 15.15 5.38 -3.29
CA GLY A 110 16.46 5.79 -2.79
C GLY A 110 16.42 7.04 -1.91
N VAL A 111 15.22 7.45 -1.45
CA VAL A 111 15.10 8.32 -0.29
C VAL A 111 15.49 7.48 0.91
N HIS A 112 16.72 7.65 1.39
CA HIS A 112 17.22 6.95 2.55
C HIS A 112 16.33 7.38 3.71
N GLY A 113 15.51 6.45 4.23
CA GLY A 113 14.64 6.69 5.36
C GLY A 113 15.44 7.19 6.58
N GLN A 114 14.76 7.52 7.67
CA GLN A 114 15.48 7.73 8.92
C GLN A 114 16.00 6.37 9.41
N ARG A 115 17.18 6.34 10.03
CA ARG A 115 17.61 5.13 10.71
C ARG A 115 16.57 4.75 11.74
N ILE A 116 16.24 3.47 11.77
CA ILE A 116 15.23 2.94 12.67
C ILE A 116 15.89 2.01 13.68
N ARG A 117 15.36 2.03 14.89
CA ARG A 117 15.72 1.11 15.97
C ARG A 117 15.29 -0.33 15.63
N ALA A 118 15.89 -1.31 16.31
CA ALA A 118 15.64 -2.73 16.06
C ALA A 118 14.15 -3.16 16.18
N ASP A 119 13.39 -2.55 17.08
CA ASP A 119 11.94 -2.79 17.24
C ASP A 119 11.15 -2.30 16.01
N ALA A 120 11.45 -1.10 15.52
CA ALA A 120 10.87 -0.55 14.30
C ALA A 120 11.28 -1.35 13.05
N GLN A 121 12.49 -1.94 13.03
CA GLN A 121 12.92 -2.82 11.95
C GLN A 121 12.09 -4.10 11.90
N ARG A 122 11.82 -4.73 13.06
CA ARG A 122 10.95 -5.91 13.13
C ARG A 122 9.54 -5.60 12.63
N LEU A 123 8.99 -4.44 13.02
CA LEU A 123 7.69 -3.96 12.53
C LEU A 123 7.70 -3.75 11.01
N TYR A 124 8.75 -3.13 10.47
CA TYR A 124 8.92 -2.95 9.03
C TYR A 124 8.89 -4.28 8.28
N LEU A 125 9.68 -5.26 8.71
CA LEU A 125 9.74 -6.58 8.06
C LEU A 125 8.42 -7.34 8.17
N GLN A 126 7.72 -7.25 9.31
CA GLN A 126 6.40 -7.84 9.47
C GLN A 126 5.41 -7.21 8.48
N LEU A 127 5.38 -5.88 8.40
CA LEU A 127 4.47 -5.18 7.51
C LEU A 127 4.79 -5.47 6.03
N MET A 128 6.06 -5.58 5.66
CA MET A 128 6.47 -5.99 4.31
C MET A 128 5.94 -7.37 3.93
N ASN A 129 5.94 -8.33 4.85
CA ASN A 129 5.36 -9.66 4.61
C ASN A 129 3.84 -9.60 4.44
N ASP A 130 3.16 -8.80 5.28
CA ASP A 130 1.72 -8.57 5.17
C ASP A 130 1.38 -7.95 3.80
N ILE A 131 2.14 -6.94 3.37
CA ILE A 131 1.97 -6.26 2.06
C ILE A 131 2.21 -7.24 0.90
N ALA A 132 3.28 -8.03 0.95
CA ALA A 132 3.61 -8.98 -0.12
C ALA A 132 2.49 -10.03 -0.28
N SER A 133 1.97 -10.55 0.83
CA SER A 133 0.83 -11.47 0.83
C SER A 133 -0.41 -10.80 0.26
N MET A 134 -0.67 -9.57 0.68
CA MET A 134 -1.83 -8.80 0.25
C MET A 134 -1.81 -8.45 -1.24
N LEU A 135 -0.66 -8.12 -1.81
CA LEU A 135 -0.53 -7.83 -3.23
C LEU A 135 -0.95 -9.02 -4.10
N VAL A 136 -0.49 -10.22 -3.74
CA VAL A 136 -0.82 -11.45 -4.49
C VAL A 136 -2.29 -11.80 -4.34
N LEU A 137 -2.82 -11.78 -3.11
CA LEU A 137 -4.21 -12.13 -2.83
C LEU A 137 -5.19 -11.14 -3.47
N ALA A 138 -4.91 -9.84 -3.39
CA ALA A 138 -5.75 -8.80 -4.00
C ALA A 138 -5.86 -9.00 -5.52
N ALA A 139 -4.74 -9.25 -6.21
CA ALA A 139 -4.73 -9.48 -7.64
C ALA A 139 -5.51 -10.75 -8.04
N GLN A 140 -5.33 -11.85 -7.30
CA GLN A 140 -6.04 -13.10 -7.55
C GLN A 140 -7.55 -12.93 -7.34
N ASN A 141 -7.95 -12.38 -6.20
CA ASN A 141 -9.36 -12.23 -5.86
C ASN A 141 -10.08 -11.21 -6.78
N ALA A 142 -9.40 -10.12 -7.15
CA ALA A 142 -9.95 -9.17 -8.12
C ALA A 142 -10.16 -9.83 -9.48
N PHE A 143 -9.20 -10.63 -9.96
CA PHE A 143 -9.33 -11.36 -11.21
C PHE A 143 -10.47 -12.40 -11.19
N ASP A 144 -10.64 -13.13 -10.08
CA ASP A 144 -11.74 -14.08 -9.92
C ASP A 144 -13.11 -13.37 -9.91
N VAL A 145 -13.21 -12.20 -9.27
CA VAL A 145 -14.43 -11.36 -9.30
C VAL A 145 -14.70 -10.82 -10.70
N MET A 146 -13.68 -10.30 -11.39
CA MET A 146 -13.77 -9.87 -12.79
C MET A 146 -14.30 -10.99 -13.69
N THR A 147 -13.77 -12.20 -13.56
CA THR A 147 -14.26 -13.37 -14.29
C THR A 147 -15.72 -13.69 -13.95
N SER A 148 -16.12 -13.56 -12.68
CA SER A 148 -17.49 -13.82 -12.25
C SER A 148 -18.49 -12.79 -12.81
N ILE A 149 -18.05 -11.55 -13.03
CA ILE A 149 -18.85 -10.51 -13.71
C ILE A 149 -18.97 -10.85 -15.21
N GLU A 150 -17.86 -11.20 -15.87
CA GLU A 150 -17.87 -11.60 -17.30
C GLU A 150 -18.76 -12.83 -17.56
N ASP A 151 -18.77 -13.80 -16.64
CA ASP A 151 -19.64 -14.98 -16.69
C ASP A 151 -21.12 -14.67 -16.42
N GLY A 152 -21.43 -13.47 -15.93
CA GLY A 152 -22.79 -13.05 -15.56
C GLY A 152 -23.29 -13.59 -14.22
N ASP A 153 -22.42 -14.12 -13.35
CA ASP A 153 -22.79 -14.49 -11.97
C ASP A 153 -23.03 -13.28 -11.07
N ILE A 154 -22.40 -12.16 -11.41
CA ILE A 154 -22.58 -10.86 -10.78
C ILE A 154 -23.18 -9.94 -11.84
N ASP A 155 -24.37 -9.41 -11.55
CA ASP A 155 -25.12 -8.55 -12.47
C ASP A 155 -25.30 -7.18 -11.85
N ALA A 156 -24.21 -6.40 -11.90
CA ALA A 156 -24.09 -5.10 -11.26
C ALA A 156 -24.27 -3.97 -12.29
N PRO A 157 -24.90 -2.85 -11.89
CA PRO A 157 -25.09 -1.70 -12.76
C PRO A 157 -23.76 -0.97 -13.02
N GLU A 158 -23.67 -0.27 -14.15
CA GLU A 158 -22.42 0.39 -14.62
C GLU A 158 -21.84 1.39 -13.60
N GLU A 159 -22.70 2.03 -12.81
CA GLU A 159 -22.33 2.98 -11.77
C GLU A 159 -21.31 2.43 -10.77
N ILE A 160 -21.38 1.13 -10.45
CA ILE A 160 -20.41 0.49 -9.56
C ILE A 160 -19.04 0.42 -10.23
N PHE A 161 -18.98 0.06 -11.51
CA PHE A 161 -17.72 -0.01 -12.25
C PHE A 161 -17.10 1.37 -12.45
N PHE A 162 -17.92 2.41 -12.67
CA PHE A 162 -17.45 3.79 -12.67
C PHE A 162 -16.88 4.19 -11.31
N ALA A 163 -17.50 3.80 -10.20
CA ALA A 163 -16.98 4.10 -8.87
C ALA A 163 -15.64 3.40 -8.57
N PHE A 164 -15.42 2.18 -9.07
CA PHE A 164 -14.08 1.55 -9.08
C PHE A 164 -13.09 2.36 -9.94
N GLY A 165 -13.54 2.86 -11.11
CA GLY A 165 -12.75 3.70 -12.02
C GLY A 165 -12.30 5.01 -11.38
N GLU A 166 -13.18 5.68 -10.63
CA GLU A 166 -12.83 6.88 -9.86
C GLU A 166 -11.70 6.59 -8.87
N GLN A 167 -11.72 5.44 -8.20
CA GLN A 167 -10.63 5.05 -7.29
C GLN A 167 -9.33 4.76 -8.05
N GLN A 168 -9.43 4.14 -9.24
CA GLN A 168 -8.29 3.92 -10.13
C GLN A 168 -7.64 5.24 -10.54
N ASP A 169 -8.44 6.25 -10.92
CA ASP A 169 -7.95 7.56 -11.33
C ASP A 169 -7.28 8.31 -10.19
N ARG A 170 -7.80 8.18 -8.96
CA ARG A 170 -7.13 8.69 -7.76
C ARG A 170 -5.75 8.05 -7.55
N LEU A 171 -5.62 6.73 -7.74
CA LEU A 171 -4.31 6.05 -7.69
C LEU A 171 -3.37 6.51 -8.80
N ASN A 172 -3.88 6.65 -10.03
CA ASN A 172 -3.11 7.15 -11.16
C ASN A 172 -2.56 8.54 -10.88
N THR A 173 -3.37 9.41 -10.27
CA THR A 173 -2.97 10.76 -9.87
C THR A 173 -1.79 10.74 -8.89
N VAL A 174 -1.81 9.85 -7.88
CA VAL A 174 -0.70 9.67 -6.92
C VAL A 174 0.62 9.37 -7.64
N LEU A 175 0.59 8.47 -8.62
CA LEU A 175 1.78 8.05 -9.37
C LEU A 175 2.26 9.11 -10.36
N GLN A 176 1.34 9.70 -11.12
CA GLN A 176 1.66 10.66 -12.20
C GLN A 176 2.17 11.99 -11.64
N THR A 177 1.57 12.48 -10.56
CA THR A 177 1.91 13.79 -9.99
C THR A 177 3.08 13.72 -8.99
N ARG A 178 3.56 12.51 -8.68
CA ARG A 178 4.64 12.27 -7.70
C ARG A 178 4.36 13.03 -6.40
N VAL A 179 3.19 12.79 -5.82
CA VAL A 179 2.79 13.41 -4.53
C VAL A 179 3.82 13.13 -3.43
N THR A 180 3.66 13.75 -2.26
CA THR A 180 4.49 13.39 -1.10
C THR A 180 4.13 12.00 -0.59
N LEU A 181 5.07 11.36 0.12
CA LEU A 181 4.84 10.05 0.73
C LEU A 181 3.64 10.05 1.70
N ARG A 182 3.50 11.11 2.50
CA ARG A 182 2.32 11.30 3.36
C ARG A 182 1.03 11.33 2.57
N THR A 183 0.98 12.17 1.53
CA THR A 183 -0.20 12.27 0.65
C THR A 183 -0.54 10.94 0.00
N ALA A 184 0.46 10.15 -0.41
CA ALA A 184 0.25 8.83 -0.98
C ALA A 184 -0.35 7.84 0.02
N VAL A 185 0.15 7.83 1.26
CA VAL A 185 -0.37 6.99 2.36
C VAL A 185 -1.81 7.38 2.70
N ASP A 186 -2.09 8.67 2.87
CA ASP A 186 -3.42 9.15 3.23
C ASP A 186 -4.43 8.88 2.10
N THR A 187 -4.04 9.13 0.85
CA THR A 187 -4.89 8.83 -0.32
C THR A 187 -5.14 7.32 -0.44
N GLY A 188 -4.12 6.49 -0.22
CA GLY A 188 -4.27 5.04 -0.24
C GLY A 188 -5.20 4.52 0.86
N ALA A 189 -5.14 5.10 2.07
CA ALA A 189 -6.06 4.77 3.16
C ALA A 189 -7.52 5.05 2.77
N ASP A 190 -7.79 6.24 2.25
CA ASP A 190 -9.13 6.62 1.80
C ASP A 190 -9.65 5.71 0.68
N ILE A 191 -8.79 5.36 -0.28
CA ILE A 191 -9.15 4.47 -1.38
C ILE A 191 -9.47 3.07 -0.84
N ALA A 192 -8.66 2.54 0.07
CA ALA A 192 -8.90 1.23 0.67
C ALA A 192 -10.28 1.18 1.38
N GLU A 193 -10.65 2.22 2.12
CA GLU A 193 -11.96 2.31 2.78
C GLU A 193 -13.12 2.37 1.77
N ARG A 194 -12.95 3.13 0.68
CA ARG A 194 -13.94 3.18 -0.41
C ARG A 194 -14.10 1.83 -1.10
N LEU A 195 -13.00 1.11 -1.33
CA LEU A 195 -13.04 -0.22 -1.92
C LEU A 195 -13.76 -1.25 -1.04
N VAL A 196 -13.64 -1.15 0.29
CA VAL A 196 -14.45 -1.99 1.20
C VAL A 196 -15.94 -1.78 0.94
N ALA A 197 -16.38 -0.51 0.85
CA ALA A 197 -17.77 -0.19 0.58
C ALA A 197 -18.22 -0.68 -0.81
N LEU A 198 -17.41 -0.48 -1.85
CA LEU A 198 -17.74 -0.91 -3.21
C LEU A 198 -17.83 -2.43 -3.34
N VAL A 199 -16.94 -3.18 -2.71
CA VAL A 199 -17.01 -4.65 -2.72
C VAL A 199 -18.22 -5.14 -1.92
N ALA A 200 -18.55 -4.50 -0.80
CA ALA A 200 -19.75 -4.81 -0.04
C ALA A 200 -21.03 -4.55 -0.86
N GLU A 201 -21.06 -3.47 -1.63
CA GLU A 201 -22.16 -3.16 -2.55
C GLU A 201 -22.22 -4.17 -3.71
N LEU A 202 -21.08 -4.49 -4.33
CA LEU A 202 -20.98 -5.47 -5.43
C LEU A 202 -21.53 -6.84 -5.03
N LYS A 203 -21.34 -7.26 -3.77
CA LYS A 203 -21.91 -8.51 -3.23
C LYS A 203 -23.43 -8.59 -3.31
N THR A 204 -24.13 -7.45 -3.29
CA THR A 204 -25.60 -7.43 -3.36
C THR A 204 -26.14 -7.80 -4.74
N TYR A 205 -25.29 -7.74 -5.77
CA TYR A 205 -25.61 -8.08 -7.16
C TYR A 205 -25.21 -9.50 -7.55
N GLN A 206 -24.74 -10.30 -6.59
CA GLN A 206 -24.47 -11.70 -6.81
C GLN A 206 -25.78 -12.47 -7.03
N LYS A 207 -25.89 -13.20 -8.14
CA LYS A 207 -27.03 -14.09 -8.38
C LYS A 207 -27.08 -15.22 -7.34
N PRO A 208 -28.27 -15.58 -6.84
CA PRO A 208 -28.42 -16.76 -6.00
C PRO A 208 -27.97 -18.00 -6.78
N ALA A 209 -27.17 -18.84 -6.12
CA ALA A 209 -26.62 -20.06 -6.67
C ALA A 209 -27.68 -21.14 -6.91
#